data_AF-A0A660NQS4-F1
#
_entry.id   AF-A0A660NQS4-F1
#
_cell.length_a   1.000
_cell.length_b   1.000
_cell.length_c   1.000
_cell.angle_alpha   90.00
_cell.angle_beta   90.00
_cell.angle_gamma   90.00
#
_symmetry.space_group_name_H-M   'P 1'
#
loop_
_entity.id
_entity.type
_entity.pdbx_description
1 polymer ?
#
loop_
_entity_poly.entity_id
_entity_poly.type
_entity_poly.pdbx_seq_one_letter_code
_entity_poly.pdbx_strand_id
1 'polypeptide(L)'
;GDMKAVIRAVLLDEEARGDNARKQPSFGRIREPVLRFTHLMRALEASSRTGYWGIGRTDVPGNLNQTAMRAPSVFNFYRPGYSPAGTPVARAGLVAPEMQITQESSVAGYADYLDRFVGGTSIYIVGLGDMIPHPDGERHSGGQAREIKFNLEPLIAKAKDVNQLLDEINVLFLNGQMQSDTRTIIHRAVSEAVPKRNNDDMRRVYRERVSLALYLALLSTDYLVLK
;
A
#
# COMPACT_ATOMS: atom_id res chain seq x y z
N GLY A 1 -38.54 1.55 -19.15
CA GLY A 1 -37.56 0.74 -18.40
C GLY A 1 -37.12 1.51 -17.18
N ASP A 2 -37.04 0.87 -16.03
CA ASP A 2 -36.67 1.51 -14.76
C ASP A 2 -35.15 1.37 -14.51
N MET A 3 -34.41 2.46 -14.76
CA MET A 3 -32.97 2.52 -14.57
C MET A 3 -32.57 2.37 -13.08
N LYS A 4 -33.45 2.75 -12.16
CA LYS A 4 -33.21 2.59 -10.71
C LYS A 4 -33.27 1.10 -10.34
N ALA A 5 -34.19 0.35 -10.94
CA ALA A 5 -34.26 -1.10 -10.77
C ALA A 5 -33.04 -1.81 -11.36
N VAL A 6 -32.56 -1.37 -12.54
CA VAL A 6 -31.35 -1.93 -13.17
C VAL A 6 -30.10 -1.66 -12.33
N ILE A 7 -29.88 -0.41 -11.89
CA ILE A 7 -28.75 -0.06 -11.02
C ILE A 7 -28.81 -0.86 -9.71
N ARG A 8 -30.01 -1.01 -9.13
CA ARG A 8 -30.19 -1.81 -7.91
C ARG A 8 -29.89 -3.28 -8.15
N ALA A 9 -30.35 -3.86 -9.25
CA ALA A 9 -30.08 -5.26 -9.58
C ALA A 9 -28.58 -5.49 -9.76
N VAL A 10 -27.88 -4.64 -10.51
CA VAL A 10 -26.42 -4.75 -10.70
C VAL A 10 -25.64 -4.56 -9.40
N LEU A 11 -25.98 -3.53 -8.60
CA LEU A 11 -25.25 -3.23 -7.37
C LEU A 11 -25.54 -4.22 -6.24
N LEU A 12 -26.68 -4.91 -6.26
CA LEU A 12 -27.08 -5.92 -5.27
C LEU A 12 -26.92 -7.35 -5.80
N ASP A 13 -26.36 -7.52 -7.00
CA ASP A 13 -26.12 -8.83 -7.57
C ASP A 13 -25.20 -9.66 -6.64
N GLU A 14 -25.47 -10.95 -6.52
CA GLU A 14 -24.69 -11.85 -5.68
C GLU A 14 -23.24 -11.99 -6.20
N GLU A 15 -23.01 -11.87 -7.50
CA GLU A 15 -21.65 -11.85 -8.06
C GLU A 15 -20.90 -10.56 -7.66
N ALA A 16 -21.61 -9.44 -7.51
CA ALA A 16 -21.04 -8.14 -7.15
C ALA A 16 -20.84 -7.95 -5.63
N ARG A 17 -21.64 -8.60 -4.79
CA ARG A 17 -21.62 -8.40 -3.32
C ARG A 17 -21.42 -9.66 -2.48
N GLY A 18 -21.62 -10.84 -3.04
CA GLY A 18 -21.57 -12.10 -2.31
C GLY A 18 -20.14 -12.57 -2.05
N ASP A 19 -19.95 -13.29 -0.94
CA ASP A 19 -18.64 -13.86 -0.59
C ASP A 19 -18.25 -15.07 -1.45
N ASN A 20 -19.15 -15.53 -2.33
CA ASN A 20 -18.95 -16.72 -3.14
C ASN A 20 -17.83 -16.53 -4.17
N ALA A 21 -17.74 -15.36 -4.81
CA ALA A 21 -16.66 -15.06 -5.75
C ALA A 21 -15.30 -15.16 -5.06
N ARG A 22 -15.16 -14.60 -3.85
CA ARG A 22 -13.92 -14.62 -3.05
C ARG A 22 -13.42 -16.01 -2.67
N LYS A 23 -14.32 -17.00 -2.62
CA LYS A 23 -13.97 -18.40 -2.31
C LYS A 23 -13.43 -19.16 -3.51
N GLN A 24 -13.56 -18.61 -4.72
CA GLN A 24 -13.08 -19.27 -5.93
C GLN A 24 -11.55 -19.15 -6.03
N PRO A 25 -10.82 -20.24 -6.33
CA PRO A 25 -9.36 -20.19 -6.50
C PRO A 25 -8.87 -19.26 -7.62
N SER A 26 -9.74 -18.97 -8.59
CA SER A 26 -9.47 -18.06 -9.72
C SER A 26 -9.82 -16.60 -9.42
N PHE A 27 -10.37 -16.30 -8.24
CA PHE A 27 -10.76 -14.94 -7.90
C PHE A 27 -9.58 -14.11 -7.44
N GLY A 28 -9.64 -12.84 -7.81
CA GLY A 28 -8.68 -11.84 -7.40
C GLY A 28 -7.80 -11.34 -8.54
N ARG A 29 -7.02 -10.32 -8.23
CA ARG A 29 -6.10 -9.69 -9.18
C ARG A 29 -4.93 -9.06 -8.45
N ILE A 30 -3.87 -8.79 -9.18
CA ILE A 30 -2.74 -8.05 -8.61
C ILE A 30 -3.11 -6.56 -8.55
N ARG A 31 -2.88 -5.94 -7.40
CA ARG A 31 -3.10 -4.50 -7.24
C ARG A 31 -2.09 -3.76 -8.13
N GLU A 32 -2.62 -2.96 -9.04
CA GLU A 32 -1.84 -2.07 -9.91
C GLU A 32 -0.99 -1.08 -9.10
N PRO A 33 0.25 -0.75 -9.52
CA PRO A 33 1.14 0.13 -8.75
C PRO A 33 0.54 1.47 -8.32
N VAL A 34 -0.12 2.21 -9.22
CA VAL A 34 -0.77 3.50 -8.84
C VAL A 34 -1.91 3.29 -7.84
N LEU A 35 -2.62 2.17 -7.92
CA LEU A 35 -3.67 1.82 -6.97
C LEU A 35 -3.12 1.52 -5.57
N ARG A 36 -1.91 0.97 -5.45
CA ARG A 36 -1.24 0.76 -4.16
C ARG A 36 -1.04 2.07 -3.40
N PHE A 37 -0.66 3.15 -4.10
CA PHE A 37 -0.39 4.45 -3.47
C PHE A 37 -1.63 5.28 -3.24
N THR A 38 -2.58 5.25 -4.16
CA THR A 38 -3.87 5.93 -3.94
C THR A 38 -4.64 5.27 -2.80
N HIS A 39 -4.57 3.95 -2.64
CA HIS A 39 -5.07 3.26 -1.44
C HIS A 39 -4.35 3.75 -0.18
N LEU A 40 -3.01 3.79 -0.18
CA LEU A 40 -2.23 4.32 0.94
C LEU A 40 -2.65 5.74 1.34
N MET A 41 -2.73 6.64 0.36
CA MET A 41 -3.15 8.02 0.58
C MET A 41 -4.56 8.12 1.15
N ARG A 42 -5.51 7.31 0.67
CA ARG A 42 -6.88 7.31 1.18
C ARG A 42 -6.97 6.74 2.60
N ALA A 43 -6.29 5.63 2.86
CA ALA A 43 -6.32 4.96 4.17
C ALA A 43 -5.68 5.80 5.27
N LEU A 44 -4.67 6.61 4.94
CA LEU A 44 -3.97 7.49 5.88
C LEU A 44 -4.39 8.95 5.76
N GLU A 45 -5.56 9.23 5.18
CA GLU A 45 -6.12 10.59 5.08
C GLU A 45 -5.08 11.63 4.63
N ALA A 46 -4.38 11.32 3.54
CA ALA A 46 -3.27 12.15 3.09
C ALA A 46 -3.73 13.59 2.84
N SER A 47 -2.88 14.56 3.19
CA SER A 47 -3.15 15.98 3.05
C SER A 47 -1.93 16.72 2.51
N SER A 48 -2.13 17.68 1.62
CA SER A 48 -1.06 18.56 1.17
C SER A 48 -0.75 19.65 2.20
N ARG A 49 0.54 19.95 2.39
CA ARG A 49 1.02 21.08 3.21
C ARG A 49 0.94 22.43 2.50
N THR A 50 1.00 22.41 1.17
CA THR A 50 1.09 23.60 0.31
C THR A 50 -0.22 23.88 -0.42
N GLY A 51 -1.16 22.93 -0.40
CA GLY A 51 -2.32 22.90 -1.28
C GLY A 51 -2.06 22.23 -2.63
N TYR A 52 -0.79 21.96 -2.98
CA TYR A 52 -0.40 21.27 -4.21
C TYR A 52 -0.14 19.77 -3.96
N TRP A 53 -0.31 18.95 -5.01
CA TRP A 53 -0.10 17.51 -4.96
C TRP A 53 1.04 17.13 -5.91
N GLY A 54 2.24 17.60 -5.61
CA GLY A 54 3.45 17.40 -6.43
C GLY A 54 3.91 15.95 -6.41
N ILE A 55 3.23 15.07 -7.16
CA ILE A 55 3.70 13.71 -7.45
C ILE A 55 4.28 13.72 -8.87
N GLY A 56 5.61 13.69 -8.96
CA GLY A 56 6.32 13.65 -10.23
C GLY A 56 6.23 12.29 -10.94
N ARG A 57 7.18 12.06 -11.84
CA ARG A 57 7.26 10.82 -12.63
C ARG A 57 7.60 9.61 -11.74
N THR A 58 6.79 8.55 -11.83
CA THR A 58 6.90 7.32 -11.03
C THR A 58 7.16 6.04 -11.84
N ASP A 59 7.26 6.14 -13.17
CA ASP A 59 7.66 5.06 -14.10
C ASP A 59 9.19 4.95 -14.30
N VAL A 60 9.98 5.43 -13.34
CA VAL A 60 11.45 5.30 -13.36
C VAL A 60 11.89 4.11 -12.50
N PRO A 61 13.06 3.49 -12.77
CA PRO A 61 13.61 2.45 -11.91
C PRO A 61 13.72 2.91 -10.45
N GLY A 62 13.36 2.04 -9.51
CA GLY A 62 13.32 2.38 -8.08
C GLY A 62 12.05 3.11 -7.62
N ASN A 63 11.05 3.26 -8.50
CA ASN A 63 9.72 3.82 -8.19
C ASN A 63 8.59 2.81 -8.50
N LEU A 64 7.38 3.31 -8.79
CA LEU A 64 6.16 2.51 -9.01
C LEU A 64 6.13 1.70 -10.30
N ASN A 65 7.05 1.99 -11.23
CA ASN A 65 7.01 1.45 -12.58
C ASN A 65 5.73 1.83 -13.35
N GLN A 66 5.05 2.89 -12.90
CA GLN A 66 3.81 3.38 -13.48
C GLN A 66 3.55 4.83 -13.07
N THR A 67 3.29 5.73 -14.03
CA THR A 67 2.93 7.14 -13.78
C THR A 67 1.48 7.37 -14.15
N ALA A 68 0.70 7.97 -13.24
CA ALA A 68 -0.68 8.33 -13.50
C ALA A 68 -0.80 9.22 -14.75
N MET A 69 -1.85 9.00 -15.56
CA MET A 69 -2.10 9.74 -16.81
C MET A 69 -1.00 9.62 -17.88
N ARG A 70 -0.07 8.68 -17.74
CA ARG A 70 1.03 8.44 -18.69
C ARG A 70 0.94 7.05 -19.32
N ALA A 71 -0.25 6.68 -19.80
CA ALA A 71 -0.45 5.41 -20.50
C ALA A 71 0.45 5.34 -21.76
N PRO A 72 1.20 4.24 -21.95
CA PRO A 72 2.09 4.09 -23.11
C PRO A 72 1.34 3.75 -24.41
N SER A 73 0.06 3.39 -24.32
CA SER A 73 -0.75 2.98 -25.47
C SER A 73 -2.24 3.24 -25.24
N VAL A 74 -3.05 3.09 -26.30
CA VAL A 74 -4.52 3.12 -26.22
C VAL A 74 -5.12 1.99 -25.39
N PHE A 75 -4.34 0.92 -25.14
CA PHE A 75 -4.73 -0.20 -24.27
C PHE A 75 -4.33 0.03 -22.81
N ASN A 76 -3.97 1.26 -22.45
CA ASN A 76 -3.47 1.64 -21.14
C ASN A 76 -2.06 1.04 -20.87
N PHE A 77 -1.74 0.70 -19.61
CA PHE A 77 -0.42 0.22 -19.17
C PHE A 77 -0.13 -1.25 -19.49
N TYR A 78 -1.15 -2.07 -19.65
CA TYR A 78 -1.03 -3.51 -19.87
C TYR A 78 -2.21 -4.02 -20.71
N ARG A 79 -2.01 -5.15 -21.42
CA ARG A 79 -3.04 -5.74 -22.27
C ARG A 79 -4.06 -6.50 -21.41
N PRO A 80 -5.38 -6.29 -21.62
CA PRO A 80 -6.42 -7.00 -20.86
C PRO A 80 -6.35 -8.54 -20.95
N GLY A 81 -5.79 -9.07 -22.04
CA GLY A 81 -5.61 -10.52 -22.25
C GLY A 81 -4.23 -11.06 -21.89
N TYR A 82 -3.37 -10.29 -21.21
CA TYR A 82 -2.02 -10.76 -20.90
C TYR A 82 -2.06 -11.91 -19.87
N SER A 83 -1.40 -13.01 -20.22
CA SER A 83 -1.15 -14.13 -19.32
C SER A 83 0.37 -14.40 -19.26
N PRO A 84 0.98 -14.41 -18.07
CA PRO A 84 2.42 -14.64 -17.93
C PRO A 84 2.76 -16.09 -18.24
N ALA A 85 3.54 -16.30 -19.31
CA ALA A 85 3.92 -17.62 -19.79
C ALA A 85 4.67 -18.45 -18.73
N GLY A 86 4.49 -19.77 -18.73
CA GLY A 86 5.16 -20.70 -17.81
C GLY A 86 4.64 -20.68 -16.36
N THR A 87 3.69 -19.80 -16.02
CA THR A 87 3.12 -19.71 -14.67
C THR A 87 1.90 -20.63 -14.48
N PRO A 88 1.48 -20.90 -13.22
CA PRO A 88 0.19 -21.54 -12.95
C PRO A 88 -1.01 -20.79 -13.55
N VAL A 89 -0.94 -19.45 -13.67
CA VAL A 89 -2.00 -18.62 -14.26
C VAL A 89 -2.24 -19.02 -15.71
N ALA A 90 -1.18 -19.08 -16.52
CA ALA A 90 -1.29 -19.48 -17.93
C ALA A 90 -1.76 -20.93 -18.09
N ARG A 91 -1.28 -21.85 -17.23
CA ARG A 91 -1.71 -23.26 -17.25
C ARG A 91 -3.19 -23.45 -16.91
N ALA A 92 -3.74 -22.55 -16.08
CA ALA A 92 -5.16 -22.54 -15.73
C ALA A 92 -6.03 -21.81 -16.79
N GLY A 93 -5.45 -21.32 -17.89
CA GLY A 93 -6.19 -20.54 -18.90
C GLY A 93 -6.64 -19.16 -18.39
N LEU A 94 -6.04 -18.67 -17.30
CA LEU A 94 -6.36 -17.38 -16.69
C LEU A 94 -5.47 -16.27 -17.27
N VAL A 95 -5.93 -15.03 -17.08
CA VAL A 95 -5.17 -13.81 -17.40
C VAL A 95 -4.75 -13.13 -16.12
N ALA A 96 -3.61 -12.44 -16.16
CA ALA A 96 -3.14 -11.57 -15.08
C ALA A 96 -2.54 -10.30 -15.69
N PRO A 97 -3.39 -9.38 -16.20
CA PRO A 97 -2.94 -8.23 -16.98
C PRO A 97 -1.86 -7.39 -16.30
N GLU A 98 -2.03 -7.14 -15.00
CA GLU A 98 -1.12 -6.34 -14.17
C GLU A 98 0.28 -6.98 -14.04
N MET A 99 0.43 -8.29 -14.30
CA MET A 99 1.75 -8.95 -14.34
C MET A 99 2.60 -8.51 -15.52
N GLN A 100 2.01 -7.92 -16.56
CA GLN A 100 2.79 -7.39 -17.69
C GLN A 100 3.73 -6.26 -17.26
N ILE A 101 3.37 -5.51 -16.21
CA ILE A 101 4.17 -4.42 -15.64
C ILE A 101 4.72 -4.75 -14.24
N THR A 102 4.38 -5.92 -13.70
CA THR A 102 4.89 -6.43 -12.41
C THR A 102 5.97 -7.48 -12.67
N GLN A 103 7.20 -7.00 -12.83
CA GLN A 103 8.42 -7.81 -13.00
C GLN A 103 9.36 -7.66 -11.79
N GLU A 104 10.41 -8.46 -11.73
CA GLU A 104 11.35 -8.55 -10.59
C GLU A 104 11.91 -7.16 -10.21
N SER A 105 12.32 -6.37 -11.20
CA SER A 105 12.85 -5.01 -10.97
C SER A 105 11.79 -4.03 -10.47
N SER A 106 10.52 -4.19 -10.87
CA SER A 106 9.43 -3.35 -10.38
C SER A 106 9.02 -3.70 -8.95
N VAL A 107 9.18 -4.97 -8.55
CA VAL A 107 8.93 -5.41 -7.16
C VAL A 107 10.00 -4.83 -6.24
N ALA A 108 11.27 -4.91 -6.64
CA ALA A 108 12.36 -4.25 -5.91
C ALA A 108 12.15 -2.73 -5.85
N GLY A 109 11.83 -2.10 -6.99
CA GLY A 109 11.57 -0.66 -7.03
C GLY A 109 10.39 -0.22 -6.17
N TYR A 110 9.36 -1.05 -6.03
CA TYR A 110 8.25 -0.78 -5.11
C TYR A 110 8.69 -0.80 -3.64
N ALA A 111 9.57 -1.73 -3.25
CA ALA A 111 10.14 -1.77 -1.90
C ALA A 111 11.00 -0.54 -1.60
N ASP A 112 11.86 -0.14 -2.54
CA ASP A 112 12.66 1.09 -2.42
C ASP A 112 11.76 2.33 -2.32
N TYR A 113 10.68 2.37 -3.11
CA TYR A 113 9.75 3.48 -3.08
C TYR A 113 9.01 3.54 -1.74
N LEU A 114 8.49 2.41 -1.23
CA LEU A 114 7.86 2.39 0.10
C LEU A 114 8.82 2.86 1.20
N ASP A 115 10.06 2.37 1.21
CA ASP A 115 11.05 2.72 2.23
C ASP A 115 11.21 4.25 2.38
N ARG A 116 11.25 4.96 1.24
CA ARG A 116 11.39 6.43 1.16
C ARG A 116 10.21 7.23 1.74
N PHE A 117 9.03 6.61 1.91
CA PHE A 117 7.77 7.33 2.15
C PHE A 117 6.95 6.82 3.35
N VAL A 118 7.10 5.55 3.75
CA VAL A 118 6.50 5.02 4.99
C VAL A 118 7.51 4.94 6.16
N GLY A 119 8.73 5.44 5.95
CA GLY A 119 9.69 5.70 7.01
C GLY A 119 10.58 4.52 7.39
N GLY A 120 10.95 3.68 6.41
CA GLY A 120 11.96 2.64 6.65
C GLY A 120 13.37 3.22 6.86
N THR A 121 13.67 4.38 6.26
CA THR A 121 14.92 5.13 6.46
C THR A 121 14.81 6.35 7.38
N SER A 122 13.61 6.90 7.59
CA SER A 122 13.37 7.98 8.57
C SER A 122 11.91 8.11 8.98
N ILE A 123 11.62 7.95 10.27
CA ILE A 123 10.30 8.18 10.86
C ILE A 123 9.85 9.65 10.85
N TYR A 124 10.75 10.57 10.49
CA TYR A 124 10.50 12.01 10.44
C TYR A 124 10.15 12.48 9.02
N ILE A 125 10.46 11.68 8.00
CA ILE A 125 10.23 12.01 6.58
C ILE A 125 9.23 11.00 6.01
N VAL A 126 8.01 11.05 6.55
CA VAL A 126 6.88 10.23 6.10
C VAL A 126 5.95 11.09 5.25
N GLY A 127 5.50 10.54 4.13
CA GLY A 127 4.64 11.25 3.18
C GLY A 127 5.04 11.02 1.73
N LEU A 128 4.50 11.78 0.79
CA LEU A 128 4.81 11.69 -0.64
C LEU A 128 5.18 13.07 -1.21
N GLY A 129 5.65 13.05 -2.45
CA GLY A 129 5.98 14.24 -3.22
C GLY A 129 7.31 14.87 -2.83
N ASP A 130 7.46 16.14 -3.21
CA ASP A 130 8.70 16.87 -3.08
C ASP A 130 9.08 17.12 -1.62
N MET A 131 10.39 17.25 -1.38
CA MET A 131 10.90 17.71 -0.10
C MET A 131 10.76 19.23 -0.04
N ILE A 132 10.10 19.73 1.00
CA ILE A 132 9.88 21.15 1.25
C ILE A 132 10.37 21.52 2.65
N PRO A 133 10.63 22.80 2.94
CA PRO A 133 10.89 23.25 4.31
C PRO A 133 9.76 22.83 5.26
N HIS A 134 10.12 22.21 6.38
CA HIS A 134 9.16 21.77 7.40
C HIS A 134 8.52 23.01 8.05
N PRO A 135 7.17 23.12 8.14
CA PRO A 135 6.50 24.29 8.72
C PRO A 135 6.99 24.64 10.12
N ASP A 136 7.21 23.60 10.95
CA ASP A 136 7.68 23.75 12.33
C ASP A 136 9.21 23.58 12.50
N GLY A 137 9.97 23.40 11.41
CA GLY A 137 11.43 23.25 11.47
C GLY A 137 11.95 22.00 12.19
N GLU A 138 11.43 20.81 11.87
CA GLU A 138 11.87 19.52 12.47
C GLU A 138 13.37 19.28 12.28
N ARG A 139 14.12 19.21 13.39
CA ARG A 139 15.59 19.13 13.36
C ARG A 139 16.08 17.77 12.85
N HIS A 140 15.36 16.69 13.16
CA HIS A 140 15.77 15.34 12.78
C HIS A 140 15.65 15.05 11.28
N SER A 141 14.90 15.87 10.55
CA SER A 141 14.79 15.82 9.09
C SER A 141 15.58 16.94 8.39
N GLY A 142 16.48 17.63 9.11
CA GLY A 142 17.24 18.76 8.55
C GLY A 142 16.34 19.96 8.20
N GLY A 143 15.22 20.12 8.90
CA GLY A 143 14.23 21.16 8.63
C GLY A 143 13.41 20.90 7.37
N GLN A 144 13.33 19.65 6.89
CA GLN A 144 12.60 19.28 5.67
C GLN A 144 11.40 18.37 5.98
N ALA A 145 10.41 18.37 5.10
CA ALA A 145 9.23 17.51 5.16
C ALA A 145 8.81 17.08 3.76
N ARG A 146 8.07 15.97 3.66
CA ARG A 146 7.31 15.65 2.45
C ARG A 146 6.12 16.60 2.31
N GLU A 147 5.90 17.09 1.08
CA GLU A 147 4.77 17.97 0.74
C GLU A 147 3.42 17.34 1.06
N ILE A 148 3.25 16.07 0.69
CA ILE A 148 2.04 15.30 0.99
C ILE A 148 2.26 14.55 2.30
N LYS A 149 1.53 14.93 3.35
CA LYS A 149 1.61 14.29 4.67
C LYS A 149 0.65 13.09 4.75
N PHE A 150 1.07 12.04 5.45
CA PHE A 150 0.18 10.98 5.93
C PHE A 150 -0.25 11.18 7.38
N ASN A 151 -1.51 10.89 7.70
CA ASN A 151 -2.03 10.85 9.06
C ASN A 151 -1.74 9.49 9.69
N LEU A 152 -0.61 9.39 10.41
CA LEU A 152 -0.22 8.18 11.14
C LEU A 152 -0.74 8.13 12.58
N GLU A 153 -1.38 9.19 13.08
CA GLU A 153 -1.80 9.28 14.48
C GLU A 153 -2.71 8.11 14.91
N PRO A 154 -3.67 7.63 14.09
CA PRO A 154 -4.48 6.46 14.45
C PRO A 154 -3.66 5.18 14.66
N LEU A 155 -2.61 4.98 13.85
CA LEU A 155 -1.71 3.83 13.96
C LEU A 155 -0.76 3.98 15.17
N ILE A 156 -0.22 5.19 15.37
CA ILE A 156 0.67 5.50 16.50
C ILE A 156 -0.05 5.28 17.83
N ALA A 157 -1.32 5.66 17.94
CA ALA A 157 -2.14 5.44 19.13
C ALA A 157 -2.23 3.95 19.53
N LYS A 158 -2.13 3.03 18.57
CA LYS A 158 -2.20 1.58 18.78
C LYS A 158 -0.83 0.91 18.91
N ALA A 159 0.26 1.58 18.56
CA ALA A 159 1.61 1.02 18.47
C ALA A 159 2.22 0.54 19.81
N LYS A 160 1.58 0.86 20.94
CA LYS A 160 1.92 0.29 22.25
C LYS A 160 1.74 -1.23 22.26
N ASP A 161 0.67 -1.72 21.66
CA ASP A 161 0.36 -3.14 21.49
C ASP A 161 0.46 -3.51 20.02
N VAL A 162 1.44 -4.35 19.69
CA VAL A 162 1.70 -4.77 18.31
C VAL A 162 0.48 -5.48 17.73
N ASN A 163 -0.31 -6.21 18.54
CA ASN A 163 -1.52 -6.86 18.05
C ASN A 163 -2.58 -5.84 17.62
N GLN A 164 -2.84 -4.82 18.44
CA GLN A 164 -3.80 -3.76 18.11
C GLN A 164 -3.37 -2.97 16.87
N LEU A 165 -2.06 -2.72 16.72
CA LEU A 165 -1.51 -2.11 15.52
C LEU A 165 -1.76 -2.97 14.27
N LEU A 166 -1.48 -4.28 14.35
CA LEU A 166 -1.70 -5.19 13.22
C LEU A 166 -3.19 -5.40 12.91
N ASP A 167 -4.07 -5.34 13.89
CA ASP A 167 -5.52 -5.40 13.67
C ASP A 167 -6.00 -4.18 12.87
N GLU A 168 -5.49 -2.99 13.18
CA GLU A 168 -5.83 -1.78 12.44
C GLU A 168 -5.26 -1.81 11.02
N ILE A 169 -4.00 -2.22 10.86
CA ILE A 169 -3.38 -2.39 9.53
C ILE A 169 -4.15 -3.42 8.71
N ASN A 170 -4.60 -4.51 9.33
CA ASN A 170 -5.40 -5.53 8.66
C ASN A 170 -6.69 -4.94 8.08
N VAL A 171 -7.41 -4.14 8.88
CA VAL A 171 -8.64 -3.48 8.43
C VAL A 171 -8.37 -2.47 7.31
N LEU A 172 -7.38 -1.58 7.49
CA LEU A 172 -7.13 -0.47 6.57
C LEU A 172 -6.53 -0.90 5.23
N PHE A 173 -5.63 -1.89 5.23
CA PHE A 173 -4.82 -2.22 4.05
C PHE A 173 -5.11 -3.61 3.49
N LEU A 174 -5.50 -4.56 4.33
CA LEU A 174 -5.63 -5.97 3.95
C LEU A 174 -7.09 -6.44 3.95
N ASN A 175 -8.04 -5.51 4.03
CA ASN A 175 -9.48 -5.79 4.03
C ASN A 175 -9.94 -6.79 5.10
N GLY A 176 -9.22 -6.88 6.23
CA GLY A 176 -9.49 -7.88 7.28
C GLY A 176 -8.97 -9.29 6.97
N GLN A 177 -8.25 -9.49 5.86
CA GLN A 177 -7.84 -10.80 5.34
C GLN A 177 -6.34 -11.11 5.53
N MET A 178 -5.65 -10.41 6.45
CA MET A 178 -4.26 -10.72 6.79
C MET A 178 -4.14 -12.18 7.25
N GLN A 179 -3.31 -12.96 6.56
CA GLN A 179 -3.07 -14.36 6.90
C GLN A 179 -2.27 -14.48 8.20
N SER A 180 -2.44 -15.61 8.90
CA SER A 180 -1.73 -15.90 10.16
C SER A 180 -0.22 -15.81 10.03
N ASP A 181 0.31 -16.27 8.90
CA ASP A 181 1.75 -16.32 8.63
C ASP A 181 2.29 -14.90 8.41
N THR A 182 1.62 -14.10 7.58
CA THR A 182 1.92 -12.67 7.40
C THR A 182 1.89 -11.93 8.73
N ARG A 183 0.84 -12.13 9.54
CA ARG A 183 0.73 -11.52 10.87
C ARG A 183 1.90 -11.92 11.76
N THR A 184 2.26 -13.20 11.79
CA THR A 184 3.34 -13.73 12.62
C THR A 184 4.69 -13.14 12.22
N ILE A 185 4.97 -13.05 10.92
CA ILE A 185 6.21 -12.46 10.39
C ILE A 185 6.31 -10.98 10.80
N ILE A 186 5.26 -10.19 10.58
CA ILE A 186 5.28 -8.77 10.91
C ILE A 186 5.39 -8.56 12.43
N HIS A 187 4.61 -9.31 13.22
CA HIS A 187 4.65 -9.21 14.67
C HIS A 187 6.05 -9.51 15.22
N ARG A 188 6.68 -10.58 14.72
CA ARG A 188 8.05 -10.94 15.09
C ARG A 188 9.04 -9.84 14.73
N ALA A 189 9.03 -9.39 13.48
CA ALA A 189 9.93 -8.35 13.00
C ALA A 189 9.82 -7.05 13.82
N VAL A 190 8.60 -6.60 14.10
CA VAL A 190 8.34 -5.38 14.90
C VAL A 190 8.82 -5.55 16.34
N SER A 191 8.57 -6.72 16.94
CA SER A 191 8.93 -6.98 18.34
C SER A 191 10.44 -7.14 18.56
N GLU A 192 11.14 -7.73 17.59
CA GLU A 192 12.58 -7.99 17.64
C GLU A 192 13.41 -6.77 17.22
N ALA A 193 13.02 -6.08 16.15
CA ALA A 193 13.77 -4.93 15.63
C ALA A 193 13.56 -3.64 16.45
N VAL A 194 12.39 -3.49 17.07
CA VAL A 194 12.05 -2.31 17.88
C VAL A 194 11.56 -2.74 19.28
N PRO A 195 12.44 -3.34 20.09
CA PRO A 195 12.08 -3.85 21.41
C PRO A 195 11.71 -2.70 22.35
N LYS A 196 10.76 -2.94 23.26
CA LYS A 196 10.41 -1.96 24.30
C LYS A 196 11.54 -1.90 25.34
N ARG A 197 12.36 -0.85 25.35
CA ARG A 197 13.33 -0.61 26.44
C ARG A 197 12.80 0.43 27.42
N ASN A 198 13.17 0.30 28.69
CA ASN A 198 12.61 1.11 29.78
C ASN A 198 12.97 2.60 29.71
N ASN A 199 14.01 2.98 28.94
CA ASN A 199 14.51 4.36 28.86
C ASN A 199 14.35 4.98 27.45
N ASP A 200 13.65 4.33 26.53
CA ASP A 200 13.49 4.85 25.17
C ASP A 200 12.42 5.95 25.12
N ASP A 201 12.60 6.93 24.23
CA ASP A 201 11.52 7.84 23.84
C ASP A 201 10.40 7.02 23.19
N MET A 202 9.34 6.79 23.95
CA MET A 202 8.21 5.98 23.52
C MET A 202 7.52 6.53 22.27
N ARG A 203 7.57 7.84 22.01
CA ARG A 203 7.03 8.43 20.77
C ARG A 203 7.81 7.96 19.55
N ARG A 204 9.14 7.94 19.65
CA ARG A 204 10.04 7.41 18.61
C ARG A 204 9.79 5.92 18.40
N VAL A 205 9.76 5.13 19.47
CA VAL A 205 9.50 3.67 19.42
C VAL A 205 8.18 3.37 18.72
N TYR A 206 7.10 4.08 19.06
CA TYR A 206 5.79 3.88 18.44
C TYR A 206 5.80 4.21 16.95
N ARG A 207 6.47 5.28 16.55
CA ARG A 207 6.64 5.61 15.13
C ARG A 207 7.42 4.54 14.37
N GLU A 208 8.52 4.05 14.92
CA GLU A 208 9.33 3.00 14.29
C GLU A 208 8.54 1.70 14.11
N ARG A 209 7.74 1.32 15.11
CA ARG A 209 6.84 0.17 15.00
C ARG A 209 5.80 0.34 13.90
N VAL A 210 5.17 1.52 13.82
CA VAL A 210 4.19 1.82 12.77
C VAL A 210 4.85 1.76 11.39
N SER A 211 6.00 2.41 11.20
CA SER A 211 6.72 2.42 9.93
C SER A 211 7.09 1.01 9.47
N LEU A 212 7.68 0.19 10.36
CA LEU A 212 8.08 -1.17 10.01
C LEU A 212 6.87 -2.08 9.75
N ALA A 213 5.84 -2.02 10.60
CA ALA A 213 4.64 -2.83 10.41
C ALA A 213 3.93 -2.49 9.10
N LEU A 214 3.79 -1.19 8.80
CA LEU A 214 3.16 -0.69 7.58
C LEU A 214 3.97 -1.07 6.35
N TYR A 215 5.29 -0.90 6.38
CA TYR A 215 6.20 -1.29 5.30
C TYR A 215 6.05 -2.77 4.93
N LEU A 216 6.13 -3.66 5.93
CA LEU A 216 6.02 -5.10 5.70
C LEU A 216 4.60 -5.50 5.25
N ALA A 217 3.56 -4.89 5.81
CA ALA A 217 2.19 -5.14 5.39
C ALA A 217 1.96 -4.75 3.92
N LEU A 218 2.42 -3.57 3.50
CA LEU A 218 2.28 -3.09 2.12
C LEU A 218 3.14 -3.86 1.11
N LEU A 219 4.18 -4.56 1.57
CA LEU A 219 4.99 -5.47 0.75
C LEU A 219 4.42 -6.89 0.65
N SER A 220 3.57 -7.29 1.61
CA SER A 220 3.04 -8.64 1.67
C SER A 220 2.18 -8.99 0.45
N THR A 221 2.13 -10.27 0.10
CA THR A 221 1.23 -10.79 -0.93
C THR A 221 -0.24 -10.62 -0.55
N ASP A 222 -0.56 -10.63 0.75
CA ASP A 222 -1.91 -10.33 1.26
C ASP A 222 -2.35 -8.91 0.91
N TYR A 223 -1.42 -7.96 0.83
CA TYR A 223 -1.71 -6.65 0.29
C TYR A 223 -1.71 -6.69 -1.23
N LEU A 224 -0.63 -7.16 -1.85
CA LEU A 224 -0.43 -7.04 -3.31
C LEU A 224 -1.49 -7.77 -4.15
N VAL A 225 -2.18 -8.77 -3.60
CA VAL A 225 -3.29 -9.48 -4.24
C VAL A 225 -4.61 -9.02 -3.65
N LEU A 226 -5.47 -8.45 -4.49
CA LEU A 226 -6.86 -8.16 -4.14
C LEU A 226 -7.68 -9.45 -4.23
N LYS A 227 -8.27 -9.87 -3.12
CA LYS A 227 -9.16 -11.04 -2.99
C LYS A 227 -10.57 -10.64 -2.53
#